data_AF-A0AAP0S7M7-F1
#
_entry.id   AF-A0AAP0S7M7-F1
#
_cell.length_a   1.000
_cell.length_b   1.000
_cell.length_c   1.000
_cell.angle_alpha   90.00
_cell.angle_beta   90.00
_cell.angle_gamma   90.00
#
_symmetry.space_group_name_H-M   'P 1'
#
loop_
_entity.id
_entity.type
_entity.pdbx_description
1 polymer ?
#
loop_
_entity_poly.entity_id
_entity_poly.type
_entity_poly.pdbx_seq_one_letter_code
_entity_poly.pdbx_strand_id
1 'polypeptide(L)'
;MKALLYNLIPSIAATLSSSDISFKCFSDIDKLYNDGVLLKDEEHNDEAENMFLSKIMKQVLSVGEKLLKYEIPAIIKRDRFAWLRDNEFSRQALAGVNPVNIEILKEFPILSKLDNAVYGPLELAITKELIEQELNGMSVEEVFIPICL
;
A
#
# COMPACT_ATOMS: atom_id res chain seq x y z
N MET A 1 -23.81 7.65 -19.95
CA MET A 1 -22.77 7.07 -19.05
C MET A 1 -21.40 7.71 -19.27
N LYS A 2 -20.88 7.77 -20.51
CA LYS A 2 -19.58 8.41 -20.83
C LYS A 2 -19.47 9.87 -20.36
N ALA A 3 -20.47 10.71 -20.65
CA ALA A 3 -20.49 12.12 -20.26
C ALA A 3 -20.55 12.36 -18.74
N LEU A 4 -21.16 11.43 -17.97
CA LEU A 4 -21.17 11.51 -16.51
C LEU A 4 -19.78 11.23 -15.92
N LEU A 5 -19.08 10.22 -16.44
CA LEU A 5 -17.71 9.89 -16.01
C LEU A 5 -16.71 11.03 -16.31
N TYR A 6 -16.83 11.66 -17.48
CA TYR A 6 -15.96 12.79 -17.86
C TYR A 6 -16.11 14.03 -16.96
N ASN A 7 -17.27 14.23 -16.33
CA ASN A 7 -17.49 15.35 -15.42
C ASN A 7 -17.26 14.95 -13.95
N LEU A 8 -17.59 13.70 -13.59
CA LEU A 8 -17.51 13.21 -12.22
C LEU A 8 -16.08 12.93 -11.77
N ILE A 9 -15.25 12.32 -12.62
CA ILE A 9 -13.85 12.00 -12.26
C ILE A 9 -13.03 13.26 -11.99
N PRO A 10 -13.04 14.30 -12.86
CA PRO A 10 -12.34 15.55 -12.58
C PRO A 10 -12.89 16.27 -11.35
N SER A 11 -14.20 16.20 -11.10
CA SER A 11 -14.79 16.81 -9.90
C SER A 11 -14.30 16.14 -8.62
N ILE A 12 -14.27 14.81 -8.56
CA ILE A 12 -13.74 14.07 -7.41
C ILE A 12 -12.25 14.36 -7.23
N ALA A 13 -11.48 14.37 -8.33
CA ALA A 13 -10.06 14.70 -8.29
C ALA A 13 -9.82 16.12 -7.76
N ALA A 14 -10.57 17.11 -8.23
CA ALA A 14 -10.48 18.49 -7.75
C ALA A 14 -10.78 18.61 -6.25
N THR A 15 -11.86 17.97 -5.77
CA THR A 15 -12.22 17.98 -4.35
C THR A 15 -11.18 17.27 -3.47
N LEU A 16 -10.60 16.16 -3.95
CA LEU A 16 -9.54 15.46 -3.23
C LEU A 16 -8.22 16.25 -3.24
N SER A 17 -7.92 16.96 -4.32
CA SER A 17 -6.71 17.79 -4.43
C SER A 17 -6.77 19.08 -3.62
N SER A 18 -7.96 19.66 -3.39
CA SER A 18 -8.12 20.83 -2.53
C SER A 18 -8.03 20.49 -1.04
N SER A 19 -8.27 19.23 -0.68
CA SER A 19 -8.21 18.74 0.69
C SER A 19 -6.86 18.08 1.00
N ASP A 20 -6.13 18.56 2.01
CA ASP A 20 -4.93 17.86 2.54
C ASP A 20 -5.32 16.60 3.34
N ILE A 21 -5.86 15.60 2.66
CA ILE A 21 -6.28 14.33 3.26
C ILE A 21 -5.07 13.40 3.33
N SER A 22 -4.24 13.62 4.34
CA SER A 22 -3.22 12.65 4.75
C SER A 22 -3.79 11.71 5.81
N PHE A 23 -3.51 10.41 5.68
CA PHE A 23 -3.80 9.45 6.76
C PHE A 23 -2.92 9.77 7.96
N LYS A 24 -3.52 10.01 9.13
CA LYS A 24 -2.77 10.28 10.37
C LYS A 24 -2.49 8.99 11.13
N CYS A 25 -3.31 7.96 10.92
CA CYS A 25 -3.13 6.65 11.52
C CYS A 25 -3.81 5.55 10.68
N PHE A 26 -3.58 4.29 11.03
CA PHE A 26 -4.19 3.15 10.33
C PHE A 26 -5.72 3.16 10.38
N SER A 27 -6.34 3.73 11.42
CA SER A 27 -7.80 3.83 11.43
C SER A 27 -8.36 4.73 10.35
N ASP A 28 -7.59 5.68 9.82
CA ASP A 28 -8.06 6.49 8.70
C ASP A 28 -8.08 5.69 7.39
N ILE A 29 -7.20 4.69 7.26
CA ILE A 29 -7.23 3.73 6.14
C ILE A 29 -8.45 2.81 6.27
N ASP A 30 -8.75 2.32 7.48
CA ASP A 30 -9.94 1.51 7.74
C ASP A 30 -11.26 2.20 7.37
N LYS A 31 -11.34 3.53 7.58
CA LYS A 31 -12.52 4.31 7.23
C LYS A 31 -12.85 4.19 5.75
N LEU A 32 -11.87 4.02 4.86
CA LEU A 32 -12.10 3.80 3.42
C LEU A 32 -13.03 2.59 3.14
N TYR A 33 -12.98 1.58 4.00
CA TYR A 33 -13.73 0.32 3.85
C TYR A 33 -14.97 0.23 4.74
N ASN A 34 -14.99 0.96 5.87
CA ASN A 34 -16.09 0.94 6.83
C ASN A 34 -17.09 2.08 6.57
N ASP A 35 -16.58 3.29 6.39
CA ASP A 35 -17.35 4.53 6.36
C ASP A 35 -17.36 5.17 4.95
N GLY A 36 -16.35 4.87 4.13
CA GLY A 36 -16.10 5.46 2.82
C GLY A 36 -15.30 6.77 2.90
N VAL A 37 -15.14 7.42 1.74
CA VAL A 37 -14.47 8.72 1.62
C VAL A 37 -15.50 9.84 1.77
N LEU A 38 -15.42 10.58 2.88
CA LEU A 38 -16.18 11.81 3.06
C LEU A 38 -15.45 12.96 2.35
N LEU A 39 -16.04 13.44 1.26
CA LEU A 39 -15.62 14.69 0.62
C LEU A 39 -16.19 15.84 1.47
N LYS A 40 -15.38 16.85 1.82
CA LYS A 40 -15.89 18.03 2.52
C LYS A 40 -16.51 18.98 1.50
N ASP A 41 -17.71 19.49 1.78
CA ASP A 41 -18.20 20.72 1.16
C ASP A 41 -17.40 21.85 1.83
N GLU A 42 -16.53 22.53 1.08
CA GLU A 42 -16.05 23.83 1.55
C GLU A 42 -17.21 24.80 1.42
N GLU A 43 -17.76 25.24 2.55
CA GLU A 43 -18.74 26.33 2.62
C GLU A 43 -18.02 27.65 2.24
N HIS A 44 -17.78 27.85 0.94
CA HIS A 44 -17.40 29.15 0.42
C HIS A 44 -18.66 30.02 0.36
N ASN A 45 -18.69 30.99 1.27
CA ASN A 45 -19.77 31.95 1.49
C ASN A 45 -19.75 33.08 0.43
N ASP A 46 -19.64 32.72 -0.86
CA ASP A 46 -19.69 33.67 -1.98
C ASP A 46 -20.97 33.46 -2.78
N GLU A 47 -21.98 34.28 -2.48
CA GLU A 47 -23.39 34.16 -2.85
C GLU A 47 -23.72 34.31 -4.36
N ALA A 48 -22.74 34.28 -5.27
CA ALA A 48 -22.98 34.60 -6.69
C ALA A 48 -22.51 33.56 -7.72
N GLU A 49 -21.55 32.68 -7.42
CA GLU A 49 -21.05 31.72 -8.42
C GLU A 49 -21.54 30.28 -8.19
N ASN A 50 -22.53 29.92 -9.00
CA ASN A 50 -22.87 28.57 -9.43
C ASN A 50 -23.72 27.69 -8.50
N MET A 51 -25.03 27.98 -8.53
CA MET A 51 -26.09 27.02 -8.22
C MET A 51 -25.91 25.65 -8.93
N PHE A 52 -25.23 25.63 -10.07
CA PHE A 52 -24.86 24.41 -10.80
C PHE A 52 -23.72 23.62 -10.12
N LEU A 53 -22.66 24.28 -9.66
CA LEU A 53 -21.58 23.66 -8.90
C LEU A 53 -22.08 23.15 -7.55
N SER A 54 -22.90 23.92 -6.85
CA SER A 54 -23.56 23.48 -5.61
C SER A 54 -24.45 22.24 -5.83
N LYS A 55 -25.19 22.17 -6.95
CA LYS A 55 -25.97 20.97 -7.31
C LYS A 55 -25.07 19.77 -7.63
N ILE A 56 -23.97 19.97 -8.35
CA ILE A 56 -22.99 18.93 -8.64
C ILE A 56 -22.32 18.46 -7.35
N MET A 57 -21.87 19.36 -6.48
CA MET A 57 -21.26 19.03 -5.19
C MET A 57 -22.21 18.26 -4.29
N LYS A 58 -23.47 18.70 -4.14
CA LYS A 58 -24.50 17.94 -3.42
C LYS A 58 -24.73 16.55 -4.01
N GLN A 59 -24.70 16.44 -5.33
CA GLN A 59 -24.83 15.16 -6.02
C GLN A 59 -23.58 14.29 -5.79
N VAL A 60 -22.38 14.86 -5.85
CA VAL A 60 -21.09 14.22 -5.57
C VAL A 60 -20.97 13.79 -4.12
N LEU A 61 -21.47 14.57 -3.16
CA LEU A 61 -21.52 14.21 -1.73
C LEU A 61 -22.51 13.09 -1.49
N SER A 62 -23.72 13.17 -2.06
CA SER A 62 -24.71 12.08 -1.95
C SER A 62 -24.23 10.79 -2.60
N VAL A 63 -23.38 10.90 -3.63
CA VAL A 63 -22.71 9.78 -4.28
C VAL A 63 -21.49 9.36 -3.46
N GLY A 64 -20.71 10.26 -2.88
CA GLY A 64 -19.53 9.98 -2.06
C GLY A 64 -19.88 9.16 -0.82
N GLU A 65 -20.94 9.57 -0.11
CA GLU A 65 -21.51 8.87 1.04
C GLU A 65 -22.00 7.44 0.72
N LYS A 66 -22.28 7.11 -0.55
CA LYS A 66 -22.81 5.80 -0.96
C LYS A 66 -21.91 4.98 -1.89
N LEU A 67 -20.99 5.61 -2.61
CA LEU A 67 -20.29 5.04 -3.77
C LEU A 67 -18.75 5.03 -3.61
N LEU A 68 -18.19 5.84 -2.71
CA LEU A 68 -16.74 5.87 -2.44
C LEU A 68 -16.35 5.06 -1.19
N LYS A 69 -17.08 3.97 -0.96
CA LYS A 69 -16.73 2.95 0.04
C LYS A 69 -16.12 1.76 -0.69
N TYR A 70 -14.87 1.45 -0.36
CA TYR A 70 -14.18 0.32 -0.97
C TYR A 70 -14.65 -1.00 -0.36
N GLU A 71 -14.55 -2.08 -1.13
CA GLU A 71 -14.70 -3.42 -0.58
C GLU A 71 -13.58 -3.74 0.40
N ILE A 72 -13.91 -4.41 1.50
CA ILE A 72 -12.92 -4.83 2.50
C ILE A 72 -11.95 -5.85 1.86
N PRO A 73 -10.64 -5.58 1.80
CA PRO A 73 -9.65 -6.49 1.24
C PRO A 73 -9.64 -7.84 1.96
N ALA A 74 -9.42 -8.91 1.21
CA ALA A 74 -9.46 -10.28 1.74
C ALA A 74 -8.53 -10.50 2.94
N ILE A 75 -7.35 -9.87 2.92
CA ILE A 75 -6.35 -9.98 3.99
C ILE A 75 -6.82 -9.41 5.34
N ILE A 76 -7.62 -8.33 5.34
CA ILE A 76 -8.13 -7.71 6.57
C ILE A 76 -9.55 -8.15 6.94
N LYS A 77 -10.20 -8.98 6.10
CA LYS A 77 -11.60 -9.38 6.27
C LYS A 77 -11.87 -10.16 7.56
N ARG A 78 -10.91 -10.96 8.02
CA ARG A 78 -11.01 -11.75 9.26
C ARG A 78 -10.19 -11.15 10.39
N ASP A 79 -9.04 -10.59 10.06
CA ASP A 79 -8.09 -10.05 11.02
C ASP A 79 -7.49 -8.76 10.46
N ARG A 80 -7.91 -7.65 11.05
CA ARG A 80 -7.53 -6.29 10.66
C ARG A 80 -6.01 -6.07 10.65
N PHE A 81 -5.27 -6.74 11.52
CA PHE A 81 -3.84 -6.52 11.72
C PHE A 81 -2.97 -7.62 11.09
N ALA A 82 -3.57 -8.51 10.29
CA ALA A 82 -2.86 -9.65 9.73
C ALA A 82 -1.62 -9.25 8.91
N TRP A 83 -1.73 -8.17 8.14
CA TRP A 83 -0.68 -7.67 7.25
C TRP A 83 0.56 -7.11 7.98
N LEU A 84 0.47 -6.85 9.29
CA LEU A 84 1.59 -6.34 10.10
C LEU A 84 2.51 -7.45 10.65
N ARG A 85 2.13 -8.73 10.49
CA ARG A 85 2.87 -9.85 11.06
C ARG A 85 3.88 -10.42 10.08
N ASP A 86 5.08 -10.75 10.57
CA ASP A 86 6.16 -11.33 9.77
C ASP A 86 5.76 -12.66 9.10
N ASN A 87 4.92 -13.46 9.76
CA ASN A 87 4.43 -14.70 9.18
C ASN A 87 3.54 -14.47 7.95
N GLU A 88 2.69 -13.44 7.95
CA GLU A 88 1.86 -13.07 6.80
C GLU A 88 2.68 -12.37 5.73
N PHE A 89 3.62 -11.51 6.12
CA PHE A 89 4.61 -10.91 5.21
C PHE A 89 5.37 -12.00 4.43
N SER A 90 5.90 -13.00 5.14
CA SER A 90 6.63 -14.12 4.54
C SER A 90 5.72 -15.02 3.70
N ARG A 91 4.50 -15.29 4.17
CA ARG A 91 3.51 -16.08 3.42
C ARG A 91 3.14 -15.42 2.10
N GLN A 92 3.07 -14.09 2.03
CA GLN A 92 2.77 -13.37 0.79
C GLN A 92 3.86 -13.53 -0.28
N ALA A 93 5.12 -13.72 0.09
CA ALA A 93 6.18 -14.02 -0.88
C ALA A 93 5.97 -15.37 -1.58
N LEU A 94 5.26 -16.32 -0.94
CA LEU A 94 4.98 -17.67 -1.48
C LEU A 94 3.56 -17.83 -2.04
N ALA A 95 2.58 -17.09 -1.52
CA ALA A 95 1.16 -17.28 -1.82
C ALA A 95 0.37 -15.95 -1.75
N GLY A 96 1.04 -14.83 -1.99
CA GLY A 96 0.44 -13.51 -2.11
C GLY A 96 0.19 -13.12 -3.57
N VAL A 97 0.20 -11.81 -3.84
CA VAL A 97 -0.08 -11.27 -5.18
C VAL A 97 1.04 -11.60 -6.18
N ASN A 98 2.29 -11.70 -5.71
CA ASN A 98 3.45 -12.01 -6.54
C ASN A 98 4.27 -13.18 -5.95
N PRO A 99 3.83 -14.44 -6.15
CA PRO A 99 4.43 -15.62 -5.51
C PRO A 99 5.61 -16.24 -6.28
N VAL A 100 6.16 -15.58 -7.31
CA VAL A 100 7.12 -16.19 -8.26
C VAL A 100 8.53 -15.63 -8.19
N ASN A 101 8.78 -14.64 -7.32
CA ASN A 101 10.06 -13.94 -7.28
C ASN A 101 10.99 -14.38 -6.13
N ILE A 102 10.51 -15.20 -5.19
CA ILE A 102 11.36 -15.68 -4.12
C ILE A 102 12.36 -16.70 -4.68
N GLU A 103 13.63 -16.51 -4.36
CA GLU A 103 14.73 -17.36 -4.81
C GLU A 103 15.46 -17.98 -3.62
N ILE A 104 16.01 -19.17 -3.84
CA ILE A 104 16.90 -19.80 -2.88
C ILE A 104 18.22 -19.03 -2.88
N LEU A 105 18.68 -18.64 -1.69
CA LEU A 105 19.99 -18.04 -1.54
C LEU A 105 21.08 -19.09 -1.76
N LYS A 106 21.91 -18.91 -2.80
CA LYS A 106 22.92 -19.89 -3.23
C LYS A 106 24.34 -19.59 -2.77
N GLU A 107 24.64 -18.34 -2.41
CA GLU A 107 25.97 -17.84 -2.02
C GLU A 107 25.84 -16.94 -0.80
N PHE A 108 26.77 -17.05 0.15
CA PHE A 108 26.88 -16.17 1.31
C PHE A 108 28.37 -15.79 1.54
N PRO A 109 28.71 -14.51 1.78
CA PRO A 109 27.82 -13.34 1.92
C PRO A 109 27.12 -12.98 0.61
N ILE A 110 25.97 -12.31 0.71
CA ILE A 110 25.21 -11.86 -0.45
C ILE A 110 25.97 -10.70 -1.11
N LEU A 111 26.26 -10.82 -2.41
CA LEU A 111 26.97 -9.80 -3.17
C LEU A 111 26.11 -9.25 -4.32
N SER A 112 26.20 -7.94 -4.54
CA SER A 112 25.57 -7.29 -5.68
C SER A 112 26.29 -7.63 -6.98
N LYS A 113 25.52 -7.83 -8.07
CA LYS A 113 26.05 -8.01 -9.44
C LYS A 113 26.13 -6.69 -10.23
N LEU A 114 25.79 -5.56 -9.60
CA LEU A 114 25.82 -4.24 -10.24
C LEU A 114 27.25 -3.73 -10.39
N ASP A 115 27.45 -2.78 -11.31
CA ASP A 115 28.75 -2.15 -11.53
C ASP A 115 29.14 -1.25 -10.33
N ASN A 116 30.18 -1.64 -9.61
CA ASN A 116 30.72 -0.90 -8.48
C ASN A 116 31.19 0.52 -8.87
N ALA A 117 31.70 0.71 -10.08
CA ALA A 117 32.13 2.04 -10.54
C ALA A 117 30.95 3.04 -10.61
N VAL A 118 29.73 2.53 -10.81
CA VAL A 118 28.51 3.34 -10.88
C VAL A 118 27.80 3.42 -9.52
N TYR A 119 27.72 2.31 -8.79
CA TYR A 119 26.86 2.17 -7.61
C TYR A 119 27.61 2.10 -6.27
N GLY A 120 28.93 2.06 -6.29
CA GLY A 120 29.77 1.95 -5.09
C GLY A 120 29.91 0.51 -4.58
N PRO A 121 30.43 0.34 -3.34
CA PRO A 121 30.82 -0.96 -2.79
C PRO A 121 29.70 -2.01 -2.84
N LEU A 122 30.09 -3.25 -3.17
CA LEU A 122 29.17 -4.37 -3.37
C LEU A 122 28.78 -5.10 -2.08
N GLU A 123 29.46 -4.77 -0.98
CA GLU A 123 29.28 -5.39 0.33
C GLU A 123 27.93 -4.97 0.91
N LEU A 124 27.07 -5.96 1.17
CA LEU A 124 25.80 -5.72 1.83
C LEU A 124 25.98 -5.63 3.35
N ALA A 125 25.19 -4.77 3.98
CA ALA A 125 25.22 -4.56 5.43
C ALA A 125 24.69 -5.76 6.25
N ILE A 126 24.14 -6.79 5.59
CA ILE A 126 23.62 -7.99 6.23
C ILE A 126 24.80 -8.92 6.53
N THR A 127 25.14 -9.04 7.81
CA THR A 127 26.23 -9.89 8.28
C THR A 127 25.73 -11.27 8.72
N LYS A 128 26.66 -12.23 8.85
CA LYS A 128 26.38 -13.58 9.34
C LYS A 128 25.71 -13.54 10.72
N GLU A 129 26.26 -12.74 11.61
CA GLU A 129 25.85 -12.66 13.02
C GLU A 129 24.42 -12.13 13.16
N LEU A 130 24.00 -11.21 12.28
CA LEU A 130 22.62 -10.72 12.25
C LEU A 130 21.63 -11.80 11.80
N ILE A 131 22.00 -12.64 10.84
CA ILE A 131 21.14 -13.72 10.37
C ILE A 131 21.01 -14.81 11.43
N GLU A 132 22.11 -15.23 12.05
CA GLU A 132 22.09 -16.31 13.05
C GLU A 132 21.21 -16.01 14.26
N GLN A 133 21.05 -14.72 14.62
CA GLN A 133 20.10 -14.28 15.65
C GLN A 133 18.65 -14.64 15.32
N GLU A 134 18.31 -14.71 14.03
CA GLU A 134 16.96 -14.97 13.52
C GLU A 134 16.75 -16.44 13.09
N LEU A 135 17.79 -17.28 13.17
CA LEU A 135 17.75 -18.69 12.76
C LEU A 135 17.37 -19.66 13.89
N ASN A 136 16.81 -19.18 15.00
CA ASN A 136 16.37 -19.99 16.14
C ASN A 136 17.45 -20.96 16.68
N GLY A 137 18.71 -20.52 16.68
CA GLY A 137 19.86 -21.28 17.18
C GLY A 137 20.58 -22.14 16.14
N MET A 138 20.18 -22.09 14.87
CA MET A 138 20.97 -22.68 13.78
C MET A 138 22.05 -21.70 13.29
N SER A 139 23.19 -22.23 12.83
CA SER A 139 24.20 -21.41 12.16
C SER A 139 23.85 -21.17 10.69
N VAL A 140 24.47 -20.15 10.07
CA VAL A 140 24.31 -19.93 8.63
C VAL A 140 24.77 -21.15 7.84
N GLU A 141 25.84 -21.82 8.26
CA GLU A 141 26.32 -23.05 7.60
C GLU A 141 25.34 -24.22 7.67
N GLU A 142 24.53 -24.32 8.73
CA GLU A 142 23.56 -25.41 8.90
C GLU A 142 22.34 -25.24 7.99
N VAL A 143 21.88 -24.01 7.78
CA VAL A 143 20.71 -23.72 6.92
C VAL A 143 21.09 -23.52 5.46
N PHE A 144 22.36 -23.21 5.21
CA PHE A 144 22.87 -22.98 3.88
C PHE A 144 23.30 -24.31 3.26
N ILE A 145 22.44 -24.87 2.42
CA ILE A 145 22.75 -26.08 1.67
C ILE A 145 23.36 -25.65 0.33
N PRO A 146 24.68 -25.82 0.11
CA PRO A 146 25.23 -25.64 -1.23
C PRO A 146 24.59 -26.69 -2.12
N ILE A 147 23.69 -26.26 -3.01
CA ILE A 147 23.13 -27.13 -4.02
C ILE A 147 24.29 -27.48 -4.95
N CYS A 148 24.92 -28.64 -4.74
CA CYS A 148 25.78 -29.28 -5.72
C CYS A 148 24.89 -29.69 -6.90
N LEU A 149 24.78 -28.81 -7.89
CA LEU A 149 24.36 -29.14 -9.26
C LEU A 149 25.58 -29.54 -10.08
#